data_AF-A0A5J4L3C8-F1
#
_entry.id   AF-A0A5J4L3C8-F1
#
_cell.length_a   1.000
_cell.length_b   1.000
_cell.length_c   1.000
_cell.angle_alpha   90.00
_cell.angle_beta   90.00
_cell.angle_gamma   90.00
#
_symmetry.space_group_name_H-M   'P 1'
#
loop_
_entity.id
_entity.type
_entity.pdbx_description
1 polymer ?
#
loop_
_entity_poly.entity_id
_entity_poly.type
_entity_poly.pdbx_seq_one_letter_code
_entity_poly.pdbx_strand_id
1 'polypeptide(L)' 'MIRIVTQILMGLILMFGVITLTPKMLFHFRNKNISRALYFLLIWLISLSFSIAAFYYAYIEFIS' A
#
# COMPACT_ATOMS: atom_id res chain seq x y z
N MET A 1 -21.76 -6.99 -4.86
CA MET A 1 -21.31 -6.17 -6.01
C MET A 1 -20.62 -4.86 -5.61
N ILE A 2 -21.30 -3.91 -4.94
CA ILE A 2 -20.69 -2.61 -4.57
C ILE A 2 -19.47 -2.78 -3.64
N ARG A 3 -19.55 -3.69 -2.67
CA ARG A 3 -18.45 -3.98 -1.72
C ARG A 3 -17.16 -4.47 -2.39
N ILE A 4 -17.27 -5.44 -3.29
CA ILE A 4 -16.14 -5.96 -4.09
C ILE A 4 -15.48 -4.83 -4.89
N VAL A 5 -16.28 -4.00 -5.57
CA VAL A 5 -15.77 -2.86 -6.35
C VAL A 5 -15.03 -1.87 -5.45
N THR A 6 -15.58 -1.53 -4.28
CA THR A 6 -14.91 -0.64 -3.33
C THR A 6 -13.60 -1.21 -2.78
N GLN A 7 -13.54 -2.52 -2.50
CA GLN A 7 -12.32 -3.18 -2.00
C GLN A 7 -11.22 -3.21 -3.06
N ILE A 8 -11.57 -3.49 -4.33
CA ILE A 8 -10.63 -3.43 -5.46
C ILE A 8 -10.09 -2.00 -5.64
N LEU A 9 -10.98 -1.00 -5.65
CA LEU A 9 -10.59 0.42 -5.74
C LEU A 9 -9.66 0.81 -4.59
N MET A 10 -9.97 0.39 -3.36
CA MET A 10 -9.15 0.67 -2.19
C MET A 10 -7.78 0.00 -2.29
N GLY A 11 -7.73 -1.26 -2.73
CA GLY A 11 -6.49 -1.99 -3.00
C GLY A 11 -5.60 -1.29 -4.02
N LEU A 12 -6.19 -0.79 -5.11
CA LEU A 12 -5.51 -0.03 -6.16
C LEU A 12 -4.96 1.31 -5.65
N ILE A 13 -5.77 2.09 -4.93
CA ILE A 13 -5.34 3.38 -4.35
C ILE A 13 -4.15 3.18 -3.42
N LEU A 14 -4.21 2.16 -2.55
CA LEU A 14 -3.13 1.82 -1.65
C LEU A 14 -1.87 1.38 -2.40
N MET A 15 -2.01 0.60 -3.48
CA MET A 15 -0.90 0.24 -4.37
C MET A 15 -0.24 1.47 -5.00
N PHE A 16 -1.02 2.43 -5.49
CA PHE A 16 -0.49 3.71 -5.97
C PHE A 16 0.28 4.47 -4.88
N GLY A 17 -0.22 4.45 -3.64
CA GLY A 17 0.48 4.98 -2.48
C GLY A 17 1.85 4.31 -2.29
N VAL A 18 1.91 2.99 -2.29
CA VAL A 18 3.15 2.20 -2.18
C VAL A 18 4.14 2.57 -3.29
N ILE A 19 3.69 2.61 -4.55
CA ILE A 19 4.54 2.92 -5.71
C ILE A 19 5.12 4.34 -5.59
N THR A 20 4.31 5.32 -5.21
CA THR A 20 4.76 6.72 -5.08
C THR A 20 5.67 6.96 -3.87
N LEU A 21 5.51 6.18 -2.81
CA LEU A 21 6.37 6.22 -1.61
C LEU A 21 7.74 5.59 -1.85
N THR A 22 7.82 4.57 -2.71
CA THR A 22 9.06 3.80 -2.98
C THR A 22 10.25 4.68 -3.41
N PRO A 23 10.15 5.56 -4.43
CA PRO A 23 11.28 6.42 -4.82
C PRO A 23 11.63 7.46 -3.76
N LYS A 24 10.64 7.99 -3.01
CA LYS A 24 10.88 8.93 -1.90
C LYS A 24 11.65 8.30 -0.76
N MET A 25 11.28 7.07 -0.40
CA MET A 25 11.97 6.27 0.62
C MET A 25 13.42 6.00 0.19
N LEU A 26 13.63 5.52 -1.04
CA LEU A 26 14.97 5.29 -1.63
C LEU A 26 15.82 6.55 -1.62
N PHE A 27 15.24 7.71 -1.96
CA PHE A 27 15.95 8.98 -1.93
C PHE A 27 16.41 9.35 -0.51
N HIS A 28 15.56 9.15 0.50
CA HIS A 28 15.92 9.43 1.90
C HIS A 28 16.95 8.47 2.48
N PHE A 29 16.92 7.19 2.09
CA PHE A 29 18.00 6.25 2.40
C PHE A 29 19.33 6.70 1.79
N ARG A 30 19.30 7.14 0.51
CA ARG A 30 20.50 7.63 -0.18
C ARG A 30 21.05 8.92 0.45
N ASN A 31 20.17 9.78 0.98
CA ASN A 31 20.55 11.04 1.62
C ASN A 31 20.94 10.90 3.12
N LYS A 32 21.16 9.67 3.62
CA LYS A 32 21.46 9.35 5.03
C LYS A 32 20.45 9.87 6.06
N ASN A 33 19.25 10.27 5.63
CA ASN A 33 18.18 10.73 6.50
C ASN A 33 17.37 9.55 7.03
N ILE A 34 17.99 8.76 7.90
CA ILE A 34 17.48 7.47 8.40
C ILE A 34 16.11 7.60 9.07
N SER A 35 15.88 8.64 9.89
CA SER A 35 14.62 8.84 10.61
C SER A 35 13.42 8.99 9.66
N ARG A 36 13.59 9.80 8.60
CA ARG A 36 12.53 9.98 7.59
C ARG A 36 12.39 8.76 6.69
N ALA A 37 13.50 8.08 6.37
CA ALA A 37 13.47 6.84 5.60
C ALA A 37 12.68 5.74 6.34
N LEU A 38 12.89 5.59 7.65
CA LEU A 38 12.13 4.68 8.51
C LEU A 38 10.64 5.01 8.54
N TYR A 39 10.28 6.29 8.68
CA TYR A 39 8.89 6.73 8.63
C TYR A 39 8.21 6.34 7.30
N PHE A 40 8.88 6.60 6.17
CA PHE A 40 8.36 6.21 4.86
C PHE A 40 8.30 4.69 4.67
N LEU A 41 9.25 3.95 5.22
CA LEU A 41 9.27 2.48 5.18
C LEU A 41 8.10 1.90 5.98
N LEU A 42 7.77 2.48 7.14
CA LEU A 42 6.65 2.05 7.97
C LEU A 42 5.31 2.29 7.26
N ILE A 43 5.12 3.46 6.65
CA ILE A 43 3.92 3.76 5.83
C ILE A 43 3.85 2.83 4.61
N TRP A 44 4.98 2.58 3.95
CA TRP A 44 5.05 1.68 2.80
C TRP A 44 4.60 0.26 3.18
N LEU A 45 5.09 -0.28 4.30
CA LEU A 45 4.68 -1.59 4.84
C LEU A 45 3.19 -1.65 5.19
N ILE A 46 2.67 -0.62 5.86
CA ILE A 46 1.26 -0.54 6.24
C ILE A 46 0.38 -0.51 4.98
N SER A 47 0.66 0.39 4.03
CA SER A 47 -0.12 0.50 2.79
C SER A 47 -0.09 -0.79 1.97
N LEU A 48 1.07 -1.46 1.91
CA LEU A 48 1.21 -2.73 1.22
C LEU A 48 0.39 -3.83 1.90
N SER A 49 0.42 -3.90 3.23
CA SER A 49 -0.36 -4.87 4.02
C SER A 49 -1.87 -4.66 3.83
N PHE A 50 -2.34 -3.41 3.88
CA PHE A 50 -3.75 -3.09 3.64
C PHE A 50 -4.18 -3.33 2.20
N SER A 51 -3.29 -3.09 1.22
CA SER A 51 -3.58 -3.39 -0.19
C SER A 51 -3.78 -4.89 -0.40
N ILE A 52 -2.89 -5.73 0.15
CA ILE A 52 -3.02 -7.19 0.10
C ILE A 52 -4.32 -7.63 0.77
N ALA A 53 -4.62 -7.12 1.96
CA ALA A 53 -5.85 -7.46 2.67
C ALA A 53 -7.10 -7.07 1.86
N ALA A 54 -7.12 -5.88 1.25
CA ALA A 54 -8.23 -5.41 0.42
C ALA A 54 -8.48 -6.34 -0.78
N PHE A 55 -7.43 -6.77 -1.47
CA PHE A 55 -7.55 -7.72 -2.57
C PHE A 55 -7.95 -9.12 -2.10
N TYR A 56 -7.44 -9.56 -0.94
CA TYR A 56 -7.81 -10.85 -0.34
C TYR A 56 -9.30 -10.90 0.02
N TYR A 57 -9.83 -9.85 0.66
CA TYR A 57 -11.26 -9.75 0.95
C TYR A 57 -12.11 -9.66 -0.31
N ALA A 58 -11.67 -8.90 -1.32
CA ALA A 58 -12.37 -8.85 -2.60
C ALA A 58 -12.43 -10.21 -3.29
N TYR A 59 -11.36 -11.01 -3.17
CA TYR A 59 -11.32 -12.36 -3.72
C TYR A 59 -12.28 -13.31 -2.99
N ILE A 60 -12.29 -13.28 -1.65
CA ILE A 60 -13.23 -14.10 -0.86
C ILE A 60 -14.67 -13.72 -1.21
N GLU A 61 -14.98 -12.43 -1.24
CA GLU A 61 -16.33 -11.92 -1.51
C GLU A 61 -16.76 -12.14 -2.97
N PHE A 62 -15.82 -12.37 -3.88
CA PHE A 62 -16.10 -12.78 -5.27
C PHE A 62 -16.42 -14.27 -5.40
N ILE A 63 -15.86 -15.11 -4.52
CA ILE A 63 -16.03 -16.56 -4.55
C ILE A 63 -17.23 -17.05 -3.72
N SER A 64 -17.62 -16.32 -2.67
CA SER A 64 -18.82 -16.61 -1.86
C SER A 64 -20.09 -16.13 -2.53
#